data_AF-D7FSS0-F1
#
_entry.id   AF-D7FSS0-F1
#
_cell.length_a   1.000
_cell.length_b   1.000
_cell.length_c   1.000
_cell.angle_alpha   90.00
_cell.angle_beta   90.00
_cell.angle_gamma   90.00
#
_symmetry.space_group_name_H-M   'P 1'
#
loop_
_entity.id
_entity.type
_entity.pdbx_description
1 polymer ?
#
loop_
_entity_poly.entity_id
_entity_poly.type
_entity_poly.pdbx_seq_one_letter_code
_entity_poly.pdbx_strand_id
1 'polypeptide(L)'
;MILTLSFPCPSLGDDGACESDESCTPGTDGYICSTSKNSCFDPEYDLYGCEPGSTQIDLDNCGIGDEDLEDLRECFENVGRASVTYIAMNSNSLTELPGGENGLFAGFESLKTLGLVQNNIKTLYADSFEGLGGSLTSLYLYQNQLTTIPVGSFDNLAGLYRLALYDNDLAWIPAGVFRGLGELRQL
;
A
#
# COMPACT_ATOMS: atom_id res chain seq x y z
N MET A 1 20.95 -12.89 -22.86
CA MET A 1 20.17 -13.75 -21.95
C MET A 1 20.99 -13.89 -20.69
N ILE A 2 20.82 -12.96 -19.74
CA ILE A 2 21.52 -13.07 -18.47
C ILE A 2 20.66 -14.04 -17.66
N LEU A 3 21.12 -15.27 -17.53
CA LEU A 3 20.57 -16.23 -16.59
C LEU A 3 20.95 -15.71 -15.20
N THR A 4 20.02 -15.04 -14.53
CA THR A 4 20.14 -14.83 -13.09
C THR A 4 20.04 -16.20 -12.45
N LEU A 5 21.16 -16.73 -11.98
CA LEU A 5 21.22 -17.97 -11.24
C LEU A 5 20.61 -17.71 -9.86
N SER A 6 19.31 -17.96 -9.73
CA SER A 6 18.63 -17.96 -8.44
C SER A 6 19.08 -19.19 -7.66
N PHE A 7 19.93 -19.00 -6.66
CA PHE A 7 20.27 -20.07 -5.73
C PHE A 7 19.18 -20.15 -4.64
N PRO A 8 18.68 -21.35 -4.30
CA PRO A 8 17.74 -21.52 -3.21
C PRO A 8 18.45 -21.28 -1.87
N CYS A 9 17.89 -20.41 -1.03
CA CYS A 9 18.38 -20.17 0.33
C CYS A 9 17.87 -21.28 1.27
N PRO A 10 18.74 -21.93 2.06
CA PRO A 10 18.42 -23.17 2.76
C PRO A 10 17.45 -22.99 3.94
N SER A 11 17.43 -21.81 4.57
CA SER A 11 16.48 -21.42 5.61
C SER A 11 16.64 -19.94 5.97
N LEU A 12 15.65 -19.45 6.70
CA LEU A 12 15.56 -18.11 7.24
C LEU A 12 16.69 -17.81 8.26
N GLY A 13 17.42 -16.71 8.08
CA GLY A 13 18.57 -16.31 8.92
C GLY A 13 19.94 -16.80 8.45
N ASP A 14 20.03 -17.41 7.26
CA ASP A 14 21.30 -17.88 6.67
C ASP A 14 21.76 -16.91 5.56
N ASP A 15 21.93 -15.63 5.90
CA ASP A 15 22.36 -14.57 4.97
C ASP A 15 23.75 -14.84 4.36
N GLY A 16 24.50 -15.79 4.92
CA GLY A 16 25.73 -16.32 4.34
C GLY A 16 25.54 -17.09 3.03
N ALA A 17 24.30 -17.35 2.62
CA ALA A 17 23.95 -17.98 1.35
C ALA A 17 23.75 -16.98 0.19
N CYS A 18 23.58 -15.68 0.47
CA CYS A 18 23.38 -14.64 -0.53
C CYS A 18 24.62 -13.74 -0.70
N GLU A 19 24.70 -13.00 -1.82
CA GLU A 19 25.76 -11.99 -1.98
C GLU A 19 25.55 -10.82 -1.01
N SER A 20 26.61 -10.03 -0.76
CA SER A 20 26.65 -9.03 0.33
C SER A 20 25.64 -7.88 0.21
N ASP A 21 24.99 -7.74 -0.94
CA ASP A 21 23.97 -6.75 -1.27
C ASP A 21 22.58 -7.36 -1.53
N GLU A 22 22.38 -8.63 -1.15
CA GLU A 22 21.14 -9.38 -1.31
C GLU A 22 20.56 -9.83 0.04
N SER A 23 19.24 -10.09 0.07
CA SER A 23 18.55 -10.70 1.21
C SER A 23 17.70 -11.90 0.80
N CYS A 24 17.62 -12.94 1.66
CA CYS A 24 16.73 -14.09 1.43
C CYS A 24 15.26 -13.68 1.63
N THR A 25 14.43 -13.80 0.58
CA THR A 25 13.00 -13.45 0.57
C THR A 25 12.15 -14.66 0.17
N PRO A 26 10.90 -14.84 0.65
CA PRO A 26 10.05 -15.95 0.23
C PRO A 26 9.65 -15.89 -1.25
N GLY A 27 9.70 -17.02 -1.94
CA GLY A 27 9.26 -17.23 -3.33
C GLY A 27 8.45 -18.51 -3.49
N THR A 28 7.99 -18.79 -4.72
CA THR A 28 7.06 -19.91 -5.00
C THR A 28 7.62 -21.30 -4.69
N ASP A 29 8.94 -21.44 -4.59
CA ASP A 29 9.65 -22.71 -4.32
C ASP A 29 10.62 -22.62 -3.11
N GLY A 30 10.37 -21.71 -2.16
CA GLY A 30 11.25 -21.49 -0.99
C GLY A 30 11.86 -20.09 -0.98
N TYR A 31 12.98 -19.88 -0.31
CA TYR A 31 13.61 -18.55 -0.18
C TYR A 31 14.58 -18.26 -1.33
N ILE A 32 14.57 -17.02 -1.86
CA ILE A 32 15.42 -16.53 -2.96
C ILE A 32 16.19 -15.26 -2.55
N CYS A 33 17.43 -15.13 -3.00
CA CYS A 33 18.23 -13.90 -2.81
C CYS A 33 17.76 -12.79 -3.77
N SER A 34 17.51 -11.59 -3.24
CA SER A 34 17.15 -10.40 -4.05
C SER A 34 17.92 -9.15 -3.61
N THR A 35 18.32 -8.31 -4.56
CA THR A 35 19.00 -7.02 -4.35
C THR A 35 18.04 -5.87 -3.98
N SER A 36 16.73 -6.13 -4.03
CA SER A 36 15.73 -5.23 -3.46
C SER A 36 15.51 -5.61 -1.99
N LYS A 37 15.84 -4.70 -1.07
CA LYS A 37 15.35 -4.78 0.31
C LYS A 37 13.82 -4.70 0.28
N ASN A 38 13.13 -5.80 0.03
CA ASN A 38 11.68 -5.88 0.11
C ASN A 38 11.32 -6.00 1.59
N SER A 39 10.75 -4.94 2.13
CA SER A 39 10.34 -4.68 3.52
C SER A 39 9.15 -5.54 3.97
N CYS A 40 9.11 -6.82 3.60
CA CYS A 40 7.94 -7.65 3.84
C CYS A 40 8.31 -8.95 4.55
N PHE A 41 7.73 -9.05 5.74
CA PHE A 41 7.98 -9.98 6.84
C PHE A 41 9.46 -10.12 7.23
N ASP A 42 9.89 -9.36 8.24
CA ASP A 42 11.10 -9.66 9.01
C ASP A 42 10.75 -10.73 10.07
N PRO A 43 11.29 -11.96 9.95
CA PRO A 43 11.01 -13.05 10.88
C PRO A 43 11.70 -12.92 12.25
N GLU A 44 12.65 -12.00 12.39
CA GLU A 44 13.32 -11.72 13.66
C GLU A 44 12.52 -10.69 14.50
N TYR A 45 11.71 -9.87 13.81
CA TYR A 45 10.83 -8.87 14.40
C TYR A 45 9.54 -8.80 13.58
N ASP A 46 8.46 -9.48 14.01
CA ASP A 46 7.11 -9.61 13.39
C ASP A 46 6.47 -8.28 12.88
N LEU A 47 7.11 -7.59 11.94
CA LEU A 47 6.70 -6.28 11.46
C LEU A 47 7.00 -6.24 9.97
N TYR A 48 5.95 -5.95 9.20
CA TYR A 48 6.01 -5.65 7.78
C TYR A 48 6.87 -4.41 7.52
N GLY A 49 8.20 -4.49 7.60
CA GLY A 49 9.10 -3.41 7.20
C GLY A 49 8.86 -2.04 7.86
N CYS A 50 8.20 -2.03 9.02
CA CYS A 50 7.79 -0.83 9.73
C CYS A 50 8.87 -0.38 10.71
N GLU A 51 9.99 0.13 10.17
CA GLU A 51 11.06 0.66 10.99
C GLU A 51 10.63 1.99 11.64
N PRO A 52 10.73 2.13 12.98
CA PRO A 52 10.36 3.35 13.69
C PRO A 52 11.06 4.60 13.16
N GLY A 53 10.31 5.68 12.95
CA GLY A 53 10.84 6.95 12.44
C GLY A 53 11.01 6.99 10.92
N SER A 54 10.60 5.94 10.21
CA SER A 54 10.51 5.96 8.75
C SER A 54 9.51 7.01 8.27
N THR A 55 9.85 7.66 7.16
CA THR A 55 8.96 8.65 6.49
C THR A 55 8.34 8.09 5.22
N GLN A 56 8.76 6.88 4.82
CA GLN A 56 8.31 6.16 3.64
C GLN A 56 8.12 4.71 4.02
N ILE A 57 7.02 4.13 3.58
CA ILE A 57 6.68 2.74 3.78
C ILE A 57 6.51 2.12 2.38
N ASP A 58 7.32 1.11 2.08
CA ASP A 58 7.25 0.35 0.84
C ASP A 58 6.88 -1.09 1.18
N LEU A 59 5.66 -1.46 0.81
CA LEU A 59 5.06 -2.77 1.00
C LEU A 59 4.61 -3.32 -0.36
N ASP A 60 5.33 -3.00 -1.43
CA ASP A 60 5.02 -3.48 -2.76
C ASP A 60 5.34 -4.97 -2.90
N ASN A 61 4.41 -5.73 -3.50
CA ASN A 61 4.58 -7.15 -3.81
C ASN A 61 4.93 -8.02 -2.59
N CYS A 62 4.11 -7.89 -1.55
CA CYS A 62 4.33 -8.51 -0.25
C CYS A 62 3.35 -9.63 0.07
N GLY A 63 2.39 -9.87 -0.82
CA GLY A 63 1.33 -10.85 -0.61
C GLY A 63 0.28 -10.39 0.40
N ILE A 64 0.27 -9.10 0.77
CA ILE A 64 -0.64 -8.55 1.77
C ILE A 64 -2.09 -8.71 1.31
N GLY A 65 -2.89 -9.39 2.12
CA GLY A 65 -4.33 -9.58 1.95
C GLY A 65 -5.15 -8.83 2.99
N ASP A 66 -6.45 -9.07 2.99
CA ASP A 66 -7.35 -8.46 3.97
C ASP A 66 -7.14 -9.06 5.38
N GLU A 67 -6.59 -10.26 5.46
CA GLU A 67 -6.19 -10.95 6.68
C GLU A 67 -5.07 -10.23 7.45
N ASP A 68 -4.24 -9.45 6.76
CA ASP A 68 -3.06 -8.77 7.33
C ASP A 68 -3.39 -7.36 7.85
N LEU A 69 -4.65 -6.92 7.74
CA LEU A 69 -5.06 -5.56 8.09
C LEU A 69 -4.88 -5.23 9.58
N GLU A 70 -4.90 -6.22 10.46
CA GLU A 70 -4.62 -6.01 11.89
C GLU A 70 -3.14 -5.76 12.12
N ASP A 71 -2.28 -6.60 11.55
CA ASP A 71 -0.83 -6.47 11.64
C ASP A 71 -0.33 -5.18 11.01
N LEU A 72 -0.91 -4.77 9.88
CA LEU A 72 -0.59 -3.49 9.23
C LEU A 72 -0.93 -2.29 10.12
N ARG A 73 -1.96 -2.37 10.96
CA ARG A 73 -2.24 -1.28 11.91
C ARG A 73 -1.14 -1.18 12.93
N GLU A 74 -0.73 -2.29 13.52
CA GLU A 74 0.36 -2.33 14.49
C GLU A 74 1.66 -1.80 13.86
N CYS A 75 1.96 -2.24 12.64
CA CYS A 75 3.02 -1.73 11.79
C CYS A 75 2.98 -0.19 11.68
N PHE A 76 1.84 0.37 11.28
CA PHE A 76 1.67 1.81 11.08
C PHE A 76 1.72 2.62 12.39
N GLU A 77 1.28 2.05 13.51
CA GLU A 77 1.49 2.63 14.84
C GLU A 77 2.99 2.68 15.20
N ASN A 78 3.72 1.59 14.94
CA ASN A 78 5.14 1.48 15.27
C ASN A 78 6.03 2.44 14.48
N VAL A 79 5.71 2.70 13.20
CA VAL A 79 6.44 3.71 12.41
C VAL A 79 6.20 5.13 12.92
N GLY A 80 5.01 5.39 13.48
CA GLY A 80 4.54 6.72 13.84
C GLY A 80 3.90 7.43 12.66
N ARG A 81 2.59 7.22 12.47
CA ARG A 81 1.77 7.73 11.34
C ARG A 81 2.00 9.20 10.97
N ALA A 82 2.28 10.06 11.95
CA ALA A 82 2.41 11.51 11.77
C ALA A 82 3.59 11.93 10.86
N SER A 83 4.68 11.15 10.80
CA SER A 83 5.87 11.48 10.00
C SER A 83 5.87 10.87 8.60
N VAL A 84 4.97 9.93 8.32
CA VAL A 84 4.96 9.19 7.05
C VAL A 84 4.36 10.06 5.95
N THR A 85 5.08 10.14 4.83
CA THR A 85 4.75 10.97 3.67
C THR A 85 4.46 10.17 2.42
N TYR A 86 4.86 8.91 2.39
CA TYR A 86 4.72 8.01 1.24
C TYR A 86 4.39 6.60 1.73
N ILE A 87 3.33 6.02 1.19
CA ILE A 87 2.97 4.61 1.38
C ILE A 87 2.76 4.00 0.00
N ALA A 88 3.49 2.92 -0.28
CA ALA A 88 3.27 2.07 -1.43
C ALA A 88 2.88 0.68 -0.94
N MET A 89 1.73 0.20 -1.40
CA MET A 89 1.19 -1.14 -1.13
C MET A 89 0.72 -1.78 -2.45
N ASN A 90 1.47 -1.54 -3.52
CA ASN A 90 1.15 -1.97 -4.86
C ASN A 90 1.39 -3.48 -5.04
N SER A 91 0.72 -4.10 -6.01
CA SER A 91 0.89 -5.53 -6.34
C SER A 91 0.64 -6.46 -5.14
N ASN A 92 -0.40 -6.16 -4.36
CA ASN A 92 -0.85 -6.99 -3.24
C ASN A 92 -2.23 -7.59 -3.53
N SER A 93 -2.84 -8.22 -2.53
CA SER A 93 -4.08 -9.00 -2.67
C SER A 93 -5.28 -8.38 -1.97
N LEU A 94 -5.20 -7.13 -1.50
CA LEU A 94 -6.29 -6.44 -0.81
C LEU A 94 -7.56 -6.45 -1.65
N THR A 95 -8.70 -6.81 -1.04
CA THR A 95 -10.01 -6.84 -1.71
C THR A 95 -10.95 -5.74 -1.24
N GLU A 96 -10.69 -5.17 -0.06
CA GLU A 96 -11.40 -4.00 0.44
C GLU A 96 -10.49 -3.00 1.16
N LEU A 97 -10.91 -1.73 1.21
CA LEU A 97 -10.29 -0.73 2.06
C LEU A 97 -11.26 -0.33 3.17
N PRO A 98 -11.13 -0.85 4.40
CA PRO A 98 -12.06 -0.53 5.47
C PRO A 98 -12.02 0.97 5.83
N GLY A 99 -13.18 1.52 6.19
CA GLY A 99 -13.35 2.89 6.67
C GLY A 99 -13.69 2.97 8.16
N GLY A 100 -13.99 4.19 8.64
CA GLY A 100 -14.44 4.48 10.00
C GLY A 100 -13.36 4.24 11.05
N GLU A 101 -13.75 3.71 12.22
CA GLU A 101 -12.80 3.35 13.30
C GLU A 101 -11.78 2.29 12.84
N ASN A 102 -12.14 1.53 11.80
CA ASN A 102 -11.27 0.56 11.14
C ASN A 102 -10.61 1.16 9.89
N GLY A 103 -10.46 2.48 9.77
CA GLY A 103 -9.70 3.08 8.67
C GLY A 103 -8.23 2.64 8.73
N LEU A 104 -7.72 2.01 7.67
CA LEU A 104 -6.31 1.58 7.62
C LEU A 104 -5.35 2.79 7.63
N PHE A 105 -5.74 3.86 6.94
CA PHE A 105 -4.92 5.07 6.75
C PHE A 105 -5.34 6.25 7.65
N ALA A 106 -6.15 6.01 8.67
CA ALA A 106 -6.51 7.06 9.64
C ALA A 106 -5.25 7.60 10.35
N GLY A 107 -5.21 8.88 10.73
CA GLY A 107 -4.10 9.44 11.51
C GLY A 107 -2.78 9.68 10.77
N PHE A 108 -2.71 9.43 9.46
CA PHE A 108 -1.56 9.77 8.62
C PHE A 108 -1.57 11.25 8.21
N GLU A 109 -1.22 12.13 9.15
CA GLU A 109 -1.34 13.59 8.98
C GLU A 109 -0.44 14.17 7.89
N SER A 110 0.69 13.53 7.58
CA SER A 110 1.68 14.02 6.61
C SER A 110 1.71 13.26 5.28
N LEU A 111 0.80 12.30 5.06
CA LEU A 111 0.83 11.42 3.90
C LEU A 111 0.51 12.19 2.62
N LYS A 112 1.47 12.22 1.68
CA LYS A 112 1.34 12.95 0.41
C LYS A 112 0.96 12.04 -0.75
N THR A 113 1.42 10.79 -0.70
CA THR A 113 1.24 9.81 -1.77
C THR A 113 0.82 8.47 -1.18
N LEU A 114 -0.28 7.93 -1.71
CA LEU A 114 -0.76 6.59 -1.41
C LEU A 114 -0.88 5.78 -2.71
N GLY A 115 -0.11 4.69 -2.79
CA GLY A 115 -0.14 3.72 -3.88
C GLY A 115 -0.84 2.44 -3.46
N LEU A 116 -1.93 2.12 -4.16
CA LEU A 116 -2.72 0.89 -4.00
C LEU A 116 -2.92 0.20 -5.36
N VAL A 117 -1.92 0.34 -6.23
CA VAL A 117 -1.97 -0.10 -7.62
C VAL A 117 -1.95 -1.63 -7.68
N GLN A 118 -2.64 -2.22 -8.66
CA GLN A 118 -2.54 -3.66 -8.93
C GLN A 118 -2.90 -4.50 -7.69
N ASN A 119 -3.99 -4.14 -7.02
CA ASN A 119 -4.61 -4.95 -5.97
C ASN A 119 -5.91 -5.57 -6.49
N ASN A 120 -6.67 -6.24 -5.62
CA ASN A 120 -7.96 -6.84 -5.95
C ASN A 120 -9.13 -6.01 -5.39
N ILE A 121 -8.95 -4.71 -5.16
CA ILE A 121 -9.90 -3.90 -4.40
C ILE A 121 -11.21 -3.79 -5.18
N LYS A 122 -12.27 -4.37 -4.60
CA LYS A 122 -13.65 -4.35 -5.10
C LYS A 122 -14.50 -3.35 -4.34
N THR A 123 -14.22 -3.21 -3.05
CA THR A 123 -15.04 -2.45 -2.12
C THR A 123 -14.25 -1.27 -1.57
N LEU A 124 -14.77 -0.06 -1.82
CA LEU A 124 -14.41 1.16 -1.12
C LEU A 124 -15.61 1.59 -0.27
N TYR A 125 -15.33 2.12 0.91
CA TYR A 125 -16.30 2.79 1.76
C TYR A 125 -16.16 4.30 1.59
N ALA A 126 -17.17 5.07 2.00
CA ALA A 126 -17.17 6.53 1.84
C ALA A 126 -16.09 7.22 2.70
N ASP A 127 -15.59 6.53 3.70
CA ASP A 127 -14.64 6.97 4.72
C ASP A 127 -13.32 6.17 4.69
N SER A 128 -13.06 5.37 3.66
CA SER A 128 -11.80 4.60 3.51
C SER A 128 -10.53 5.48 3.51
N PHE A 129 -10.65 6.75 3.16
CA PHE A 129 -9.54 7.72 3.12
C PHE A 129 -9.68 8.83 4.18
N GLU A 130 -10.50 8.60 5.21
CA GLU A 130 -10.62 9.52 6.33
C GLU A 130 -9.27 9.74 7.03
N GLY A 131 -9.00 10.98 7.45
CA GLY A 131 -7.73 11.37 8.07
C GLY A 131 -6.63 11.80 7.09
N LEU A 132 -6.77 11.53 5.79
CA LEU A 132 -5.77 11.90 4.77
C LEU A 132 -5.95 13.30 4.18
N GLY A 133 -7.06 13.97 4.50
CA GLY A 133 -7.50 15.19 3.83
C GLY A 133 -6.58 16.41 3.94
N GLY A 134 -5.74 16.46 4.97
CA GLY A 134 -4.84 17.58 5.22
C GLY A 134 -3.57 17.59 4.35
N SER A 135 -3.18 16.45 3.79
CA SER A 135 -1.84 16.29 3.19
C SER A 135 -1.81 15.48 1.89
N LEU A 136 -2.81 14.65 1.61
CA LEU A 136 -2.78 13.76 0.45
C LEU A 136 -2.91 14.53 -0.86
N THR A 137 -1.94 14.31 -1.75
CA THR A 137 -1.85 14.99 -3.06
C THR A 137 -1.95 14.02 -4.23
N SER A 138 -1.58 12.75 -4.04
CA SER A 138 -1.58 11.73 -5.09
C SER A 138 -2.16 10.42 -4.55
N LEU A 139 -3.23 9.94 -5.19
CA LEU A 139 -3.88 8.68 -4.87
C LEU A 139 -3.94 7.81 -6.13
N TYR A 140 -3.33 6.62 -6.06
CA TYR A 140 -3.27 5.68 -7.18
C TYR A 140 -4.05 4.41 -6.83
N LEU A 141 -5.16 4.19 -7.54
CA LEU A 141 -6.08 3.05 -7.38
C LEU A 141 -6.29 2.30 -8.71
N TYR A 142 -5.45 2.54 -9.72
CA TYR A 142 -5.57 1.90 -11.02
C TYR A 142 -5.18 0.42 -10.95
N GLN A 143 -5.66 -0.38 -11.92
CA GLN A 143 -5.51 -1.84 -11.91
C GLN A 143 -6.11 -2.49 -10.66
N ASN A 144 -7.34 -2.12 -10.32
CA ASN A 144 -8.13 -2.76 -9.27
C ASN A 144 -9.45 -3.30 -9.87
N GLN A 145 -10.39 -3.72 -9.02
CA GLN A 145 -11.65 -4.35 -9.44
C GLN A 145 -12.87 -3.52 -9.00
N LEU A 146 -12.70 -2.19 -8.92
CA LEU A 146 -13.76 -1.28 -8.49
C LEU A 146 -14.87 -1.25 -9.53
N THR A 147 -16.10 -1.57 -9.12
CA THR A 147 -17.29 -1.50 -10.00
C THR A 147 -18.08 -0.21 -9.82
N THR A 148 -17.93 0.43 -8.67
CA THR A 148 -18.54 1.72 -8.32
C THR A 148 -17.63 2.45 -7.33
N ILE A 149 -17.82 3.76 -7.21
CA ILE A 149 -17.19 4.58 -6.17
C ILE A 149 -18.31 5.20 -5.33
N PRO A 150 -18.36 4.96 -4.01
CA PRO A 150 -19.33 5.62 -3.15
C PRO A 150 -19.22 7.14 -3.24
N VAL A 151 -20.37 7.82 -3.27
CA VAL A 151 -20.38 9.27 -3.12
C VAL A 151 -19.86 9.60 -1.72
N GLY A 152 -18.91 10.53 -1.63
CA GLY A 152 -18.25 10.89 -0.38
C GLY A 152 -16.84 10.33 -0.21
N SER A 153 -16.45 9.27 -0.96
CA SER A 153 -15.14 8.62 -0.81
C SER A 153 -13.94 9.58 -0.89
N PHE A 154 -14.08 10.71 -1.58
CA PHE A 154 -13.00 11.69 -1.74
C PHE A 154 -13.34 13.08 -1.14
N ASP A 155 -14.47 13.25 -0.46
CA ASP A 155 -14.98 14.57 -0.03
C ASP A 155 -13.99 15.34 0.86
N ASN A 156 -13.18 14.61 1.63
CA ASN A 156 -12.21 15.18 2.56
C ASN A 156 -10.83 15.44 1.93
N LEU A 157 -10.59 15.03 0.67
CA LEU A 157 -9.28 15.12 0.02
C LEU A 157 -9.10 16.45 -0.75
N ALA A 158 -9.32 17.58 -0.08
CA ALA A 158 -9.34 18.90 -0.72
C ALA A 158 -8.02 19.28 -1.44
N GLY A 159 -6.89 18.74 -0.96
CA GLY A 159 -5.56 18.94 -1.55
C GLY A 159 -5.18 17.93 -2.65
N LEU A 160 -6.06 17.00 -3.02
CA LEU A 160 -5.75 15.96 -3.99
C LEU A 160 -5.52 16.55 -5.38
N TYR A 161 -4.31 16.34 -5.91
CA TYR A 161 -3.89 16.86 -7.20
C TYR A 161 -3.96 15.79 -8.29
N ARG A 162 -3.63 14.53 -7.95
CA ARG A 162 -3.72 13.36 -8.84
C ARG A 162 -4.60 12.28 -8.23
N LEU A 163 -5.51 11.79 -9.05
CA LEU A 163 -6.29 10.60 -8.78
C LEU A 163 -6.16 9.70 -10.01
N ALA A 164 -5.78 8.43 -9.85
CA ALA A 164 -5.74 7.49 -10.96
C ALA A 164 -6.66 6.31 -10.68
N LEU A 165 -7.66 6.14 -11.55
CA LEU A 165 -8.71 5.12 -11.43
C LEU A 165 -8.85 4.23 -12.68
N TYR A 166 -7.98 4.40 -13.68
CA TYR A 166 -8.02 3.60 -14.91
C TYR A 166 -7.79 2.10 -14.63
N ASP A 167 -8.11 1.24 -15.59
CA ASP A 167 -8.05 -0.23 -15.41
C ASP A 167 -8.78 -0.70 -14.15
N ASN A 168 -10.01 -0.20 -13.95
CA ASN A 168 -11.01 -0.71 -13.03
C ASN A 168 -12.27 -1.10 -13.82
N ASP A 169 -13.20 -1.78 -13.16
CA ASP A 169 -14.47 -2.24 -13.75
C ASP A 169 -15.63 -1.24 -13.57
N LEU A 170 -15.31 0.06 -13.53
CA LEU A 170 -16.27 1.13 -13.26
C LEU A 170 -17.27 1.26 -14.42
N ALA A 171 -18.52 0.89 -14.17
CA ALA A 171 -19.59 0.98 -15.18
C ALA A 171 -20.08 2.43 -15.37
N TRP A 172 -20.08 3.23 -14.31
CA TRP A 172 -20.37 4.67 -14.34
C TRP A 172 -19.72 5.35 -13.13
N ILE A 173 -19.57 6.68 -13.20
CA ILE A 173 -19.15 7.50 -12.06
C ILE A 173 -20.37 8.25 -11.53
N PRO A 174 -20.82 8.01 -10.28
CA PRO A 174 -21.91 8.78 -9.69
C PRO A 174 -21.61 10.28 -9.66
N ALA A 175 -22.65 11.09 -9.88
CA ALA A 175 -22.53 12.53 -9.74
C ALA A 175 -22.18 12.90 -8.29
N GLY A 176 -21.16 13.74 -8.12
CA GLY A 176 -20.72 14.18 -6.80
C GLY A 176 -19.57 13.36 -6.18
N VAL A 177 -19.09 12.30 -6.83
CA VAL A 177 -17.90 11.55 -6.34
C VAL A 177 -16.67 12.45 -6.20
N PHE A 178 -16.50 13.43 -7.10
CA PHE A 178 -15.37 14.38 -7.08
C PHE A 178 -15.70 15.70 -6.38
N ARG A 179 -16.76 15.75 -5.56
CA ARG A 179 -17.10 16.95 -4.81
C ARG A 179 -15.97 17.26 -3.82
N GLY A 180 -15.65 18.54 -3.65
CA GLY A 180 -14.60 18.97 -2.71
C GLY A 180 -13.16 18.88 -3.25
N LEU A 181 -12.93 18.22 -4.38
CA LEU A 181 -11.61 18.09 -5.01
C LEU A 181 -11.21 19.35 -5.81
N GLY A 182 -11.11 20.50 -5.13
CA GLY A 182 -10.80 21.79 -5.76
C GLY A 182 -9.40 21.86 -6.41
N GLU A 183 -8.45 21.10 -5.90
CA GLU A 183 -7.07 21.08 -6.39
C GLU A 183 -6.78 19.99 -7.43
N LEU A 184 -7.78 19.19 -7.81
CA LEU A 184 -7.59 18.10 -8.77
C LEU A 184 -7.20 18.66 -10.14
N ARG A 185 -6.11 18.13 -10.72
CA ARG A 185 -5.63 18.49 -12.07
C ARG A 185 -5.39 17.27 -12.96
N GLN A 186 -5.30 16.08 -12.39
CA GLN A 186 -5.04 14.83 -13.11
C GLN A 186 -6.00 13.75 -12.60
N LEU A 187 -6.76 13.15 -13.52
CA LEU A 187 -7.77 12.12 -13.30
C LEU A 187 -7.60 10.98 -14.31
#